data_AF-A0A846QCD7-F1
#
_entry.id   AF-A0A846QCD7-F1
#
_cell.length_a   1.000
_cell.length_b   1.000
_cell.length_c   1.000
_cell.angle_alpha   90.00
_cell.angle_beta   90.00
_cell.angle_gamma   90.00
#
_symmetry.space_group_name_H-M   'P 1'
#
loop_
_entity.id
_entity.type
_entity.pdbx_description
1 polymer ?
#
loop_
_entity_poly.entity_id
_entity_poly.type
_entity_poly.pdbx_seq_one_letter_code
_entity_poly.pdbx_strand_id
1 'polypeptide(L)'
;LLFIVILTILAVVFATIWVQIGGLSADDVSRQLIDAGMQVPGWRRRRSSISMILGRYIPIMTVIGGIFVGFIAGSTQILGVFGGGIGILLTIDILMQYYQLLMREQIEEIYPSISRVLRV
;
A
#
# COMPACT_ATOMS: atom_id res chain seq x y z
N LEU A 1 0.32 6.82 -27.02
CA LEU A 1 0.75 7.96 -26.19
C LEU A 1 -0.43 8.64 -25.49
N LEU A 2 -1.43 9.17 -26.21
CA LEU A 2 -2.61 9.80 -25.59
C LEU A 2 -3.34 8.87 -24.60
N PHE A 3 -3.50 7.59 -24.95
CA PHE A 3 -4.03 6.56 -24.05
C PHE A 3 -3.24 6.44 -22.73
N ILE A 4 -1.90 6.36 -22.80
CA ILE A 4 -1.03 6.24 -21.63
C ILE A 4 -1.18 7.49 -20.75
N VAL A 5 -1.15 8.68 -21.34
CA VAL A 5 -1.26 9.94 -20.57
C VAL A 5 -2.59 10.02 -19.82
N ILE A 6 -3.71 9.70 -20.47
CA ILE A 6 -5.03 9.68 -19.83
C ILE A 6 -5.07 8.63 -18.72
N LEU A 7 -4.54 7.44 -18.97
CA LEU A 7 -4.52 6.34 -18.00
C LEU A 7 -3.64 6.67 -16.79
N THR A 8 -2.48 7.29 -17.00
CA THR A 8 -1.59 7.76 -15.94
C THR A 8 -2.25 8.86 -15.09
N ILE A 9 -2.91 9.84 -15.70
CA ILE A 9 -3.64 10.89 -14.96
C ILE A 9 -4.74 10.26 -14.10
N LEU A 10 -5.53 9.37 -14.69
CA LEU A 10 -6.61 8.68 -13.98
C LEU A 10 -6.06 7.82 -12.83
N ALA A 11 -4.95 7.11 -13.05
CA ALA A 11 -4.28 6.30 -12.03
C ALA A 11 -3.78 7.14 -10.85
N VAL A 12 -3.22 8.32 -11.10
CA VAL A 12 -2.78 9.24 -10.04
C VAL A 12 -3.97 9.76 -9.23
N VAL A 13 -5.04 10.22 -9.91
CA VAL A 13 -6.25 10.68 -9.23
C VAL A 13 -6.84 9.55 -8.37
N PHE A 14 -6.99 8.36 -8.93
CA PHE A 14 -7.52 7.22 -8.21
C PHE A 14 -6.63 6.82 -7.02
N ALA A 15 -5.31 6.81 -7.18
CA ALA A 15 -4.38 6.52 -6.09
C ALA A 15 -4.52 7.53 -4.93
N THR A 16 -4.64 8.83 -5.24
CA THR A 16 -4.82 9.86 -4.19
C THR A 16 -6.13 9.72 -3.42
N ILE A 17 -7.22 9.39 -4.13
CA ILE A 17 -8.53 9.13 -3.51
C ILE A 17 -8.48 7.86 -2.66
N TRP A 18 -7.85 6.79 -3.19
CA TRP A 18 -7.74 5.51 -2.49
C TRP A 18 -7.02 5.64 -1.15
N VAL A 19 -6.00 6.49 -1.04
CA VAL A 19 -5.31 6.73 0.24
C VAL A 19 -6.23 7.32 1.30
N GLN A 20 -7.15 8.20 0.91
CA GLN A 20 -8.11 8.82 1.82
C GLN A 20 -9.20 7.82 2.24
N ILE A 21 -9.69 7.00 1.31
CA ILE A 21 -10.76 6.03 1.56
C ILE A 21 -10.22 4.79 2.31
N GLY A 22 -9.03 4.34 1.96
CA GLY A 22 -8.41 3.12 2.49
C GLY A 22 -7.83 3.27 3.91
N GLY A 23 -8.05 4.39 4.59
CA GLY A 23 -7.49 4.64 5.92
C GLY A 23 -5.96 4.64 5.93
N LEU A 24 -5.33 4.99 4.80
CA LEU A 24 -3.89 5.11 4.66
C LEU A 24 -3.43 6.55 4.87
N SER A 25 -4.24 7.37 5.53
CA SER A 25 -3.87 8.73 5.88
C SER A 25 -2.70 8.72 6.87
N ALA A 26 -1.91 9.79 6.88
CA ALA A 26 -0.78 9.91 7.81
C ALA A 26 -1.17 9.74 9.27
N ASP A 27 -2.36 10.23 9.64
CA ASP A 27 -2.89 10.09 10.99
C ASP A 27 -3.32 8.65 11.31
N ASP A 28 -3.97 7.96 10.38
CA ASP A 28 -4.43 6.58 10.56
C ASP A 28 -3.26 5.59 10.62
N VAL A 29 -2.27 5.75 9.74
CA VAL A 29 -1.07 4.91 9.76
C VAL A 29 -0.23 5.22 11.00
N SER A 30 -0.12 6.49 11.43
CA SER A 30 0.57 6.82 12.68
C SER A 30 -0.13 6.25 13.92
N ARG A 31 -1.47 6.17 13.92
CA ARG A 31 -2.27 5.50 14.95
C ARG A 31 -1.90 4.02 15.00
N GLN A 32 -2.03 3.31 13.88
CA GLN A 32 -1.72 1.89 13.76
C GLN A 32 -0.28 1.57 14.19
N LEU A 33 0.68 2.42 13.84
CA LEU A 33 2.08 2.20 14.20
C LEU A 33 2.32 2.32 15.72
N ILE A 34 1.70 3.33 16.36
CA ILE A 34 1.80 3.51 17.81
C ILE A 34 1.07 2.38 18.55
N ASP A 35 -0.11 1.99 18.06
CA ASP A 35 -0.93 0.93 18.65
C ASP A 35 -0.23 -0.44 18.53
N ALA A 36 0.54 -0.67 17.45
CA ALA A 36 1.44 -1.83 17.30
C ALA A 36 2.68 -1.81 18.22
N GLY A 37 2.77 -0.88 19.17
CA GLY A 37 3.88 -0.76 20.11
C GLY A 37 5.18 -0.21 19.50
N MET A 38 5.17 0.18 18.22
CA MET A 38 6.33 0.76 17.55
C MET A 38 6.55 2.20 18.04
N GLN A 39 7.56 2.37 18.89
CA GLN A 39 8.06 3.69 19.28
C GLN A 39 9.24 4.06 18.38
N VAL A 40 9.12 5.17 17.64
CA VAL A 40 10.27 5.72 16.91
C VAL A 40 11.29 6.23 17.94
N PRO A 41 12.49 5.60 18.07
CA PRO A 41 13.48 6.02 19.04
C PRO A 41 13.97 7.43 18.71
N GLY A 42 13.95 8.34 19.69
CA GLY A 42 14.47 9.72 19.55
C GLY A 42 13.44 10.86 19.63
N TRP A 43 12.14 10.60 19.53
CA TRP A 43 11.09 11.62 19.70
C TRP A 43 10.19 11.32 20.91
N ARG A 44 9.81 12.34 21.68
CA ARG A 44 8.79 12.23 22.74
C ARG A 44 7.52 11.65 22.12
N ARG A 45 6.86 10.69 22.81
CA ARG A 45 5.64 9.94 22.41
C ARG A 45 4.44 10.82 21.97
N ARG A 46 4.59 11.63 20.93
CA ARG A 46 3.55 12.49 20.38
C ARG A 46 3.27 12.06 18.95
N ARG A 47 2.06 11.57 18.76
CA ARG A 47 1.43 11.25 17.46
C ARG A 47 1.68 12.30 16.39
N SER A 48 1.66 13.57 16.77
CA SER A 48 1.91 14.71 15.87
C SER A 48 3.28 14.67 15.19
N SER A 49 4.34 14.19 15.85
CA SER A 49 5.68 14.16 15.26
C SER A 49 5.82 13.09 14.18
N ILE A 50 5.22 11.91 14.41
CA ILE A 50 5.22 10.80 13.44
C ILE A 50 4.30 11.12 12.27
N SER A 51 3.09 11.65 12.54
CA SER A 51 2.13 12.06 11.51
C SER A 51 2.69 13.17 10.60
N MET A 52 3.47 14.13 11.14
CA MET A 52 4.10 15.18 10.32
C MET A 52 5.12 14.63 9.31
N ILE A 53 5.88 13.60 9.68
CA ILE A 53 6.83 12.94 8.77
C ILE A 53 6.04 12.18 7.70
N LEU A 54 5.10 11.34 8.13
CA LEU A 54 4.30 10.50 7.23
C LEU A 54 3.43 11.32 6.28
N GLY A 55 2.91 12.46 6.73
CA GLY A 55 2.12 13.41 5.94
C GLY A 55 2.88 14.01 4.77
N ARG A 56 4.22 14.03 4.80
CA ARG A 56 5.03 14.44 3.66
C ARG A 56 5.34 13.28 2.72
N TYR A 57 5.59 12.08 3.26
CA TYR A 57 5.98 10.93 2.45
C TYR A 57 4.80 10.24 1.75
N ILE A 58 3.66 10.05 2.42
CA ILE A 58 2.49 9.36 1.84
C ILE A 58 2.03 10.00 0.53
N PRO A 59 1.69 11.30 0.45
CA PRO A 59 1.19 11.88 -0.79
C PRO A 59 2.22 11.85 -1.93
N ILE A 60 3.50 12.04 -1.62
CA ILE A 60 4.58 11.96 -2.61
C ILE A 60 4.71 10.55 -3.18
N MET A 61 4.71 9.53 -2.30
CA MET A 61 4.82 8.13 -2.72
C MET A 61 3.59 7.68 -3.51
N THR A 62 2.40 8.15 -3.14
CA THR A 62 1.15 7.84 -3.87
C THR A 62 1.15 8.42 -5.28
N VAL A 63 1.58 9.67 -5.45
CA VAL A 63 1.65 10.30 -6.78
C VAL A 63 2.70 9.61 -7.63
N ILE A 64 3.90 9.35 -7.09
CA ILE A 64 4.96 8.65 -7.80
C ILE A 64 4.52 7.24 -8.19
N GLY A 65 3.94 6.49 -7.25
CA GLY A 65 3.41 5.14 -7.48
C GLY A 65 2.31 5.12 -8.55
N GLY A 66 1.35 6.04 -8.48
CA GLY A 66 0.30 6.19 -9.49
C GLY A 66 0.84 6.48 -10.90
N ILE A 67 1.89 7.31 -10.99
CA ILE A 67 2.57 7.59 -12.27
C ILE A 67 3.21 6.32 -12.83
N PHE A 68 3.98 5.60 -12.02
CA PHE A 68 4.65 4.36 -12.44
C PHE A 68 3.66 3.28 -12.83
N VAL A 69 2.63 3.03 -12.02
CA VAL A 69 1.60 2.03 -12.29
C VAL A 69 0.87 2.37 -13.59
N GLY A 70 0.43 3.62 -13.75
CA GLY A 70 -0.26 4.05 -14.98
C GLY A 70 0.63 3.96 -16.23
N PHE A 71 1.91 4.30 -16.10
CA PHE A 71 2.87 4.19 -17.20
C PHE A 71 3.14 2.73 -17.59
N ILE A 72 3.36 1.85 -16.62
CA ILE A 72 3.60 0.41 -16.84
C ILE A 72 2.35 -0.24 -17.45
N ALA A 73 1.18 0.00 -16.86
CA ALA A 73 -0.09 -0.53 -17.36
C ALA A 73 -0.39 -0.03 -18.79
N GLY A 74 -0.16 1.25 -19.05
CA GLY A 74 -0.35 1.83 -20.38
C GLY A 74 0.62 1.28 -21.43
N SER A 75 1.89 1.08 -21.07
CA SER A 75 2.92 0.57 -21.99
C SER A 75 2.69 -0.90 -22.35
N THR A 76 2.37 -1.73 -21.34
CA THR A 76 2.07 -3.15 -21.51
C THR A 76 0.79 -3.41 -22.29
N GLN A 77 -0.20 -2.50 -22.19
CA GLN A 77 -1.41 -2.58 -23.01
C GLN A 77 -1.12 -2.39 -24.51
N ILE A 78 -0.21 -1.47 -24.86
CA ILE A 78 0.16 -1.23 -26.27
C ILE A 78 1.04 -2.36 -26.82
N LEU A 79 1.89 -2.95 -25.98
CA LEU A 79 2.75 -4.08 -26.35
C LEU A 79 1.98 -5.40 -26.55
N GLY A 80 0.67 -5.43 -26.27
CA GLY A 80 -0.16 -6.61 -26.52
C GLY A 80 0.18 -7.79 -25.60
N VAL A 81 0.60 -7.52 -24.36
CA VAL A 81 0.93 -8.57 -23.38
C VAL A 81 -0.33 -9.41 -23.09
N PHE A 82 -0.19 -10.74 -23.13
CA PHE A 82 -1.28 -11.68 -22.83
C PHE A 82 -1.89 -11.41 -21.44
N GLY A 83 -3.20 -11.18 -21.37
CA GLY A 83 -3.89 -10.81 -20.14
C GLY A 83 -3.95 -9.30 -19.87
N GLY A 84 -3.30 -8.47 -20.71
CA GLY A 84 -3.29 -7.02 -20.58
C GLY A 84 -2.45 -6.50 -19.40
N GLY A 85 -1.98 -5.27 -19.51
CA GLY A 85 -1.14 -4.65 -18.48
C GLY A 85 -1.78 -4.59 -17.10
N ILE A 86 -3.05 -4.20 -17.09
CA ILE A 86 -3.86 -4.10 -15.88
C ILE A 86 -4.17 -5.48 -15.31
N GLY A 87 -4.52 -6.45 -16.16
CA GLY A 87 -4.91 -7.80 -15.71
C GLY A 87 -3.77 -8.55 -15.03
N ILE A 88 -2.54 -8.43 -15.54
CA ILE A 88 -1.36 -9.02 -14.91
C ILE A 88 -1.07 -8.36 -13.56
N LEU A 89 -1.09 -7.02 -13.49
CA LEU A 89 -0.85 -6.30 -12.23
C LEU A 89 -1.87 -6.70 -11.16
N LEU A 90 -3.14 -6.79 -11.51
CA LEU A 90 -4.20 -7.26 -10.60
C LEU A 90 -4.00 -8.71 -10.17
N THR A 91 -3.60 -9.58 -11.09
CA THR A 91 -3.37 -11.00 -10.80
C THR A 91 -2.22 -11.17 -9.80
N ILE A 92 -1.12 -10.43 -9.99
CA ILE A 92 0.02 -10.45 -9.06
C ILE A 92 -0.40 -9.89 -7.69
N ASP A 93 -1.18 -8.80 -7.66
CA ASP A 93 -1.66 -8.20 -6.42
C ASP A 93 -2.54 -9.15 -5.61
N ILE A 94 -3.53 -9.77 -6.27
CA ILE A 94 -4.41 -10.76 -5.64
C ILE A 94 -3.60 -11.97 -5.16
N LEU A 95 -2.66 -12.47 -5.97
CA LEU A 95 -1.82 -13.60 -5.58
C LEU A 95 -0.97 -13.28 -4.34
N MET A 96 -0.37 -12.10 -4.29
CA MET A 96 0.37 -11.64 -3.11
C MET A 96 -0.53 -11.49 -1.89
N GLN A 97 -1.75 -10.98 -2.05
CA GLN A 97 -2.73 -10.90 -0.97
C GLN A 97 -3.07 -12.30 -0.43
N TYR A 98 -3.32 -13.28 -1.31
CA TYR A 98 -3.54 -14.66 -0.91
C TYR A 98 -2.31 -15.26 -0.21
N TYR A 99 -1.12 -15.04 -0.75
CA TYR A 99 0.12 -15.52 -0.13
C TYR A 99 0.27 -14.99 1.31
N GLN A 100 0.01 -13.70 1.53
CA GLN A 100 0.04 -13.09 2.86
C GLN A 100 -1.02 -13.70 3.80
N LEU A 101 -2.22 -13.99 3.29
CA LEU A 101 -3.28 -14.63 4.06
C LEU A 101 -2.89 -16.05 4.49
N LEU A 102 -2.42 -16.88 3.54
CA LEU A 102 -1.97 -18.24 3.82
C LEU A 102 -0.79 -18.26 4.80
N MET A 103 0.16 -17.32 4.64
CA MET A 103 1.30 -17.23 5.53
C MET A 103 0.88 -16.84 6.96
N ARG A 104 -0.13 -15.96 7.11
CA ARG A 104 -0.71 -15.64 8.42
C ARG A 104 -1.37 -16.86 9.07
N GLU A 105 -2.14 -17.62 8.29
CA GLU A 105 -2.79 -18.86 8.76
C GLU A 105 -1.75 -19.89 9.21
N GLN A 106 -0.70 -20.12 8.42
CA GLN A 106 0.37 -21.05 8.80
C GLN A 106 1.13 -20.61 10.05
N ILE A 107 1.39 -19.31 10.22
CA ILE A 107 2.05 -18.82 11.44
C ILE A 107 1.17 -19.06 12.67
N GLU A 108 -0.15 -18.90 12.54
CA GLU A 108 -1.12 -19.16 13.61
C GLU A 108 -1.21 -20.65 13.97
N GLU A 109 -1.11 -21.54 12.96
CA GLU A 109 -1.14 -22.99 13.13
C GLU A 109 0.17 -23.56 13.69
N ILE A 110 1.33 -23.08 13.22
CA ILE A 110 2.66 -23.57 13.62
C ILE A 110 3.06 -23.06 15.01
N TYR A 111 2.60 -21.86 15.40
CA TYR A 111 2.89 -21.27 16.70
C TYR A 111 1.63 -20.92 17.49
N PRO A 112 0.90 -21.93 18.01
CA PRO A 112 -0.32 -21.70 18.82
C PRO A 112 -0.06 -20.92 20.12
N SER A 113 1.21 -20.74 20.51
CA SER A 113 1.64 -20.01 21.71
C SER A 113 2.06 -18.55 21.44
N ILE A 114 2.37 -18.17 20.20
CA ILE A 114 2.70 -16.77 19.84
C ILE A 114 1.40 -15.94 19.71
N SER A 115 0.32 -16.54 19.22
CA SER A 115 -1.02 -15.92 19.15
C SER A 115 -1.56 -15.49 20.53
N ARG A 116 -1.13 -16.15 21.60
CA ARG A 116 -1.53 -15.84 22.98
C ARG A 116 -0.71 -14.71 23.62
N VAL A 117 0.50 -14.45 23.12
CA VAL A 117 1.41 -13.40 23.63
C VAL A 117 1.27 -12.09 22.85
N LEU A 118 0.94 -12.14 21.56
CA LEU A 118 0.70 -10.96 20.71
C LEU A 118 -0.74 -10.43 20.77
N ARG A 119 -1.57 -10.93 21.69
CA ARG A 119 -2.88 -10.36 22.00
C ARG A 119 -2.71 -9.10 22.87
N VAL A 120 -2.07 -8.07 22.29
CA VAL A 120 -2.01 -6.69 22.78
C VAL A 120 -2.38 -5.78 21.62
#